data_AF-A0A9P4GII5-F1
#
_entry.id   AF-A0A9P4GII5-F1
#
_cell.length_a   1.000
_cell.length_b   1.000
_cell.length_c   1.000
_cell.angle_alpha   90.00
_cell.angle_beta   90.00
_cell.angle_gamma   90.00
#
_symmetry.space_group_name_H-M   'P 1'
#
loop_
_entity.id
_entity.type
_entity.pdbx_description
1 polymer ?
#
loop_
_entity_poly.entity_id
_entity_poly.type
_entity_poly.pdbx_seq_one_letter_code
_entity_poly.pdbx_strand_id
1 'polypeptide(L)'
;MFAAVPGFGSWSCYKFWFLSAPLNFCYRLFHSKYHLATTKQIHNAFFSPQTPTSTVRDLECLLAPYESMCWPMQALSADVTGPDVIEQITGWTPGKPSSMNAAPAGVPPRFLVLAAEHDVLCMPPVLLDAARRYHAAFHYCVRMGKLDGVSESDIRVMQEEWDGVIFRVVKGVAHHLQNYVEWDKGAKEILS
;
A
#
# COMPACT_ATOMS: atom_id res chain seq x y z
N MET A 1 2.76 3.62 2.86
CA MET A 1 2.63 2.16 2.62
C MET A 1 3.01 1.86 1.17
N PHE A 2 3.96 0.96 0.91
CA PHE A 2 4.47 0.66 -0.44
C PHE A 2 4.03 -0.73 -0.89
N ALA A 3 3.00 -0.82 -1.73
CA ALA A 3 2.52 -2.08 -2.31
C ALA A 3 2.33 -3.26 -1.31
N ALA A 4 2.27 -2.99 -0.01
CA ALA A 4 2.10 -4.01 1.01
C ALA A 4 0.61 -4.36 1.14
N VAL A 5 0.32 -5.56 1.62
CA VAL A 5 -1.06 -5.97 1.91
C VAL A 5 -1.62 -5.02 2.99
N PRO A 6 -2.82 -4.45 2.78
CA PRO A 6 -3.47 -3.58 3.78
C PRO A 6 -3.46 -4.23 5.16
N GLY A 7 -3.07 -3.48 6.21
CA GLY A 7 -3.14 -3.97 7.59
C GLY A 7 -4.57 -4.30 8.06
N PHE A 8 -5.57 -3.91 7.27
CA PHE A 8 -6.98 -4.28 7.40
C PHE A 8 -7.31 -5.68 6.86
N GLY A 9 -6.31 -6.42 6.40
CA GLY A 9 -6.49 -7.68 5.70
C GLY A 9 -7.01 -7.49 4.27
N SER A 10 -6.54 -8.32 3.33
CA SER A 10 -7.09 -8.30 1.97
C SER A 10 -7.02 -9.67 1.31
N TRP A 11 -8.13 -10.40 1.33
CA TRP A 11 -8.32 -11.62 0.54
C TRP A 11 -8.18 -11.40 -0.96
N SER A 12 -8.39 -10.18 -1.44
CA SER A 12 -8.27 -9.88 -2.88
C SER A 12 -6.83 -9.95 -3.37
N CYS A 13 -5.83 -9.74 -2.51
CA CYS A 13 -4.41 -9.87 -2.89
C CYS A 13 -4.00 -11.31 -3.25
N TYR A 14 -4.87 -12.29 -2.95
CA TYR A 14 -4.62 -13.72 -3.07
C TYR A 14 -5.31 -14.34 -4.27
N LYS A 15 -6.24 -13.62 -4.88
CA LYS A 15 -6.97 -14.07 -6.07
C LYS A 15 -6.02 -14.47 -7.19
N PHE A 16 -4.89 -13.78 -7.30
CA PHE A 16 -3.83 -14.08 -8.26
C PHE A 16 -3.32 -15.53 -8.15
N TRP A 17 -3.17 -16.06 -6.93
CA TRP A 17 -2.69 -17.43 -6.71
C TRP A 17 -3.79 -18.45 -6.43
N PHE A 18 -5.05 -18.04 -6.23
CA PHE A 18 -6.13 -18.91 -5.73
C PHE A 18 -6.24 -20.27 -6.44
N LEU A 19 -6.14 -20.29 -7.77
CA LEU A 19 -6.25 -21.53 -8.56
C LEU A 19 -4.94 -22.34 -8.60
N SER A 20 -3.80 -21.68 -8.53
CA SER A 20 -2.49 -22.32 -8.69
C SER A 20 -1.85 -22.74 -7.37
N ALA A 21 -2.20 -22.09 -6.26
CA ALA A 21 -1.62 -22.31 -4.95
C ALA A 21 -1.87 -23.73 -4.42
N PRO A 22 -3.11 -24.26 -4.35
CA PRO A 22 -3.34 -25.61 -3.83
C PRO A 22 -2.62 -26.69 -4.64
N LEU A 23 -2.62 -26.55 -5.96
CA LEU A 23 -1.95 -27.49 -6.87
C LEU A 23 -0.43 -27.47 -6.68
N ASN A 24 0.18 -26.27 -6.67
CA ASN A 24 1.62 -26.15 -6.47
C ASN A 24 2.05 -26.58 -5.07
N PHE A 25 1.22 -26.35 -4.05
CA PHE A 25 1.50 -26.73 -2.67
C PHE A 25 1.60 -28.25 -2.53
N CYS A 26 0.62 -28.99 -3.07
CA CYS A 26 0.65 -30.44 -3.08
C CYS A 26 1.77 -30.99 -3.99
N TYR A 27 1.91 -30.46 -5.20
CA TYR A 27 2.93 -30.91 -6.17
C TYR A 27 4.35 -30.75 -5.63
N ARG A 28 4.61 -29.69 -4.86
CA ARG A 28 5.92 -29.38 -4.30
C ARG A 28 6.09 -29.87 -2.86
N LEU A 29 5.32 -30.87 -2.45
CA LEU A 29 5.44 -31.51 -1.13
C LEU A 29 5.44 -30.51 0.03
N PHE A 30 4.51 -29.55 -0.01
CA PHE A 30 4.34 -28.54 1.04
C PHE A 30 5.54 -27.58 1.20
N HIS A 31 6.41 -27.48 0.19
CA HIS A 31 7.57 -26.59 0.23
C HIS A 31 7.14 -25.12 0.33
N SER A 32 7.79 -24.34 1.19
CA SER A 32 7.49 -22.91 1.43
C SER A 32 7.37 -22.13 0.11
N LYS A 33 8.37 -22.24 -0.77
CA LYS A 33 8.42 -21.55 -2.07
C LYS A 33 7.32 -21.90 -3.08
N TYR A 34 6.32 -22.71 -2.78
CA TYR A 34 5.43 -23.29 -3.79
C TYR A 34 4.79 -22.29 -4.77
N HIS A 35 4.49 -21.06 -4.33
CA HIS A 35 3.89 -20.00 -5.14
C HIS A 35 4.91 -19.07 -5.84
N LEU A 36 6.18 -19.12 -5.45
CA LEU A 36 7.30 -18.33 -5.98
C LEU A 36 8.52 -19.22 -6.30
N ALA A 37 8.28 -20.45 -6.75
CA ALA A 37 9.32 -21.48 -6.90
C ALA A 37 10.15 -21.32 -8.18
N THR A 38 9.75 -20.43 -9.08
CA THR A 38 10.39 -20.23 -10.38
C THR A 38 10.49 -18.74 -10.67
N THR A 39 11.53 -18.36 -11.41
CA THR A 39 11.68 -17.00 -11.95
C THR A 39 10.41 -16.51 -12.65
N LYS A 40 9.68 -17.40 -13.37
CA LYS A 40 8.43 -17.04 -14.04
C LYS A 40 7.30 -16.69 -13.06
N GLN A 41 7.16 -17.44 -11.96
CA GLN A 41 6.17 -17.14 -10.94
C GLN A 41 6.48 -15.82 -10.23
N ILE A 42 7.76 -15.57 -9.94
CA ILE A 42 8.25 -14.31 -9.36
C ILE A 42 7.99 -13.15 -10.34
N HIS A 43 8.35 -13.32 -11.62
CA HIS A 43 8.15 -12.34 -12.66
C HIS A 43 6.68 -11.94 -12.78
N ASN A 44 5.79 -12.91 -12.88
CA ASN A 44 4.36 -12.65 -13.04
C ASN A 44 3.71 -12.00 -11.81
N ALA A 45 4.22 -12.28 -10.61
CA ALA A 45 3.67 -11.74 -9.37
C ALA A 45 4.12 -10.31 -9.10
N PHE A 46 5.38 -9.99 -9.43
CA PHE A 46 6.01 -8.78 -8.91
C PHE A 46 6.52 -7.78 -9.95
N PHE A 47 6.59 -8.19 -11.21
CA PHE A 47 7.22 -7.42 -12.29
C PHE A 47 6.27 -7.26 -13.47
N SER A 48 6.52 -6.26 -14.30
CA SER A 48 5.78 -6.10 -15.56
C SER A 48 6.23 -7.16 -16.58
N PRO A 49 5.39 -7.53 -17.55
CA PRO A 49 5.77 -8.44 -18.64
C PRO A 49 6.99 -7.97 -19.45
N GLN A 50 7.29 -6.67 -19.46
CA GLN A 50 8.41 -6.06 -20.18
C GLN A 50 9.74 -6.17 -19.43
N THR A 51 9.71 -6.59 -18.16
CA THR A 51 10.92 -6.67 -17.33
C THR A 51 11.82 -7.80 -17.84
N PRO A 52 13.12 -7.53 -18.10
CA PRO A 52 14.04 -8.58 -18.51
C PRO A 52 14.16 -9.67 -17.44
N THR A 53 14.15 -10.94 -17.87
CA THR A 53 14.30 -12.08 -16.94
C THR A 53 15.63 -12.06 -16.19
N SER A 54 16.68 -11.45 -16.75
CA SER A 54 17.97 -11.26 -16.06
C SER A 54 17.80 -10.46 -14.77
N THR A 55 17.12 -9.31 -14.83
CA THR A 55 16.82 -8.48 -13.66
C THR A 55 16.03 -9.25 -12.60
N VAL A 56 15.05 -10.05 -13.03
CA VAL A 56 14.25 -10.88 -12.12
C VAL A 56 15.12 -11.92 -11.42
N ARG A 57 16.08 -12.54 -12.13
CA ARG A 57 16.99 -13.53 -11.55
C ARG A 57 17.93 -12.92 -10.52
N ASP A 58 18.44 -11.72 -10.79
CA ASP A 58 19.30 -11.01 -9.85
C ASP A 58 18.57 -10.75 -8.51
N LEU A 59 17.28 -10.40 -8.59
CA LEU A 59 16.42 -10.21 -7.41
C LEU A 59 15.96 -11.53 -6.78
N GLU A 60 15.74 -12.58 -7.58
CA GLU A 60 15.41 -13.92 -7.09
C GLU A 60 16.50 -14.48 -6.16
N CYS A 61 17.77 -14.17 -6.42
CA CYS A 61 18.89 -14.53 -5.54
C CYS A 61 18.82 -13.86 -4.15
N LEU A 62 18.12 -12.73 -4.03
CA LEU A 62 17.95 -12.00 -2.78
C LEU A 62 16.68 -12.42 -2.01
N LEU A 63 15.73 -13.07 -2.68
CA LEU A 63 14.50 -13.53 -2.04
C LEU A 63 14.81 -14.64 -1.03
N ALA A 64 14.51 -14.37 0.24
CA ALA A 64 14.76 -15.31 1.31
C ALA A 64 14.00 -16.63 1.04
N PRO A 65 14.64 -17.81 1.23
CA PRO A 65 13.98 -19.06 0.93
C PRO A 65 12.69 -19.35 1.72
N TYR A 66 12.49 -18.62 2.81
CA TYR A 66 11.47 -18.87 3.82
C TYR A 66 10.23 -17.98 3.72
N GLU A 67 10.24 -16.92 2.91
CA GLU A 67 9.18 -15.88 2.89
C GLU A 67 7.81 -16.32 2.31
N SER A 68 7.60 -17.62 2.12
CA SER A 68 6.52 -18.17 1.31
C SER A 68 5.66 -19.22 2.03
N MET A 69 5.97 -19.54 3.28
CA MET A 69 5.03 -20.29 4.12
C MET A 69 4.17 -19.32 4.91
N CYS A 70 2.90 -19.19 4.51
CA CYS A 70 1.85 -18.55 5.30
C CYS A 70 1.99 -17.04 5.61
N TRP A 71 3.06 -16.30 5.25
CA TRP A 71 3.00 -14.82 5.20
C TRP A 71 1.70 -14.42 4.54
N PRO A 72 1.37 -15.02 3.37
CA PRO A 72 0.21 -14.57 2.65
C PRO A 72 -1.05 -14.84 3.50
N MET A 73 -1.15 -16.01 4.11
CA MET A 73 -2.29 -16.34 4.96
C MET A 73 -2.40 -15.45 6.21
N GLN A 74 -1.28 -14.96 6.75
CA GLN A 74 -1.24 -14.09 7.93
C GLN A 74 -1.87 -12.72 7.64
N ALA A 75 -1.62 -12.14 6.47
CA ALA A 75 -2.15 -10.83 6.09
C ALA A 75 -3.59 -10.88 5.50
N LEU A 76 -4.31 -12.01 5.65
CA LEU A 76 -5.70 -12.13 5.22
C LEU A 76 -6.67 -11.44 6.19
N SER A 77 -6.35 -11.50 7.47
CA SER A 77 -7.14 -10.91 8.54
C SER A 77 -6.66 -9.49 8.82
N ALA A 78 -7.55 -8.67 9.36
CA ALA A 78 -7.16 -7.36 9.87
C ALA A 78 -6.37 -7.54 11.16
N ASP A 79 -5.15 -7.01 11.21
CA ASP A 79 -4.33 -6.96 12.41
C ASP A 79 -4.40 -5.59 13.09
N VAL A 80 -4.80 -4.54 12.34
CA VAL A 80 -4.92 -3.16 12.83
C VAL A 80 -6.20 -2.50 12.32
N THR A 81 -6.71 -1.55 13.10
CA THR A 81 -7.74 -0.61 12.67
C THR A 81 -7.12 0.68 12.09
N GLY A 82 -7.94 1.52 11.47
CA GLY A 82 -7.47 2.76 10.88
C GLY A 82 -6.99 3.74 11.95
N PRO A 83 -7.75 3.93 13.04
CA PRO A 83 -7.30 4.74 14.17
C PRO A 83 -5.97 4.27 14.78
N ASP A 84 -5.73 2.95 14.90
CA ASP A 84 -4.48 2.41 15.45
C ASP A 84 -3.24 2.90 14.69
N VAL A 85 -3.37 3.10 13.37
CA VAL A 85 -2.28 3.63 12.53
C VAL A 85 -2.24 5.15 12.57
N ILE A 86 -3.38 5.82 12.43
CA ILE A 86 -3.45 7.28 12.30
C ILE A 86 -3.02 7.97 13.60
N GLU A 87 -3.38 7.44 14.77
CA GLU A 87 -3.03 8.00 16.08
C GLU A 87 -1.51 7.95 16.36
N GLN A 88 -0.77 7.05 15.70
CA GLN A 88 0.67 6.91 15.86
C GLN A 88 1.48 7.86 14.97
N ILE A 89 0.84 8.52 14.01
CA ILE A 89 1.49 9.51 13.14
C ILE A 89 1.57 10.82 13.91
N THR A 90 2.76 11.38 14.04
CA THR A 90 3.01 12.64 14.77
C THR A 90 3.11 13.83 13.83
N GLY A 91 2.96 15.04 14.40
CA GLY A 91 3.21 16.31 13.71
C GLY A 91 2.11 16.72 12.72
N TRP A 92 0.88 16.30 12.95
CA TRP A 92 -0.27 16.91 12.29
C TRP A 92 -0.28 18.42 12.54
N THR A 93 -0.33 19.21 11.48
CA THR A 93 -0.34 20.67 11.58
C THR A 93 -1.32 21.22 10.55
N PRO A 94 -2.25 22.11 10.93
CA PRO A 94 -3.17 22.74 9.99
C PRO A 94 -2.39 23.58 8.97
N GLY A 95 -2.89 23.62 7.74
CA GLY A 95 -2.40 24.54 6.73
C GLY A 95 -2.57 25.99 7.19
N LYS A 96 -1.68 26.89 6.76
CA LYS A 96 -1.83 28.32 7.05
C LYS A 96 -3.00 28.87 6.23
N PRO A 97 -4.01 29.50 6.85
CA PRO A 97 -5.06 30.17 6.10
C PRO A 97 -4.47 31.31 5.28
N SER A 98 -4.91 31.44 4.03
CA SER A 98 -4.47 32.48 3.10
C SER A 98 -5.03 33.87 3.45
N SER A 99 -6.06 33.95 4.30
CA SER A 99 -6.68 35.18 4.81
C SER A 99 -7.48 34.89 6.09
N MET A 100 -7.68 35.90 6.95
CA MET A 100 -8.46 35.80 8.21
C MET A 100 -9.92 35.35 8.02
N ASN A 101 -10.47 35.47 6.81
CA ASN A 101 -11.85 35.05 6.47
C ASN A 101 -11.90 33.90 5.46
N ALA A 102 -10.78 33.23 5.20
CA ALA A 102 -10.73 32.10 4.26
C ALA A 102 -11.27 30.81 4.92
N ALA A 103 -11.81 29.92 4.09
CA ALA A 103 -12.10 28.55 4.50
C ALA A 103 -10.83 27.86 5.07
N PRO A 104 -10.98 26.83 5.91
CA PRO A 104 -9.86 26.08 6.45
C PRO A 104 -8.92 25.65 5.32
N ALA A 105 -7.62 25.88 5.49
CA ALA A 105 -6.61 25.48 4.51
C ALA A 105 -6.44 23.95 4.42
N GLY A 106 -7.14 23.21 5.27
CA GLY A 106 -7.05 21.76 5.39
C GLY A 106 -5.84 21.32 6.17
N VAL A 107 -5.68 20.01 6.27
CA VAL A 107 -4.52 19.39 6.89
C VAL A 107 -3.68 18.77 5.78
N PRO A 108 -2.43 19.23 5.58
CA PRO A 108 -1.54 18.67 4.59
C PRO A 108 -1.34 17.17 4.83
N PRO A 109 -1.19 16.37 3.77
CA PRO A 109 -1.08 14.94 3.88
C PRO A 109 0.20 14.56 4.63
N ARG A 110 0.07 13.66 5.61
CA ARG A 110 1.20 13.00 6.29
C ARG A 110 1.20 11.49 6.11
N PHE A 111 0.15 10.95 5.51
CA PHE A 111 0.03 9.52 5.25
C PHE A 111 -0.17 9.26 3.76
N LEU A 112 0.82 8.65 3.13
CA LEU A 112 0.81 8.33 1.71
C LEU A 112 0.56 6.82 1.48
N VAL A 113 -0.47 6.53 0.70
CA VAL A 113 -0.76 5.20 0.15
C VAL A 113 -0.37 5.18 -1.33
N LEU A 114 0.63 4.37 -1.67
CA LEU A 114 1.14 4.22 -3.02
C LEU A 114 0.73 2.89 -3.63
N ALA A 115 0.14 2.93 -4.82
CA ALA A 115 -0.17 1.79 -5.65
C ALA A 115 0.69 1.76 -6.92
N ALA A 116 1.04 0.56 -7.39
CA ALA A 116 1.62 0.35 -8.71
C ALA A 116 0.51 0.10 -9.74
N GLU A 117 0.60 0.72 -10.92
CA GLU A 117 -0.39 0.53 -11.99
C GLU A 117 -0.52 -0.92 -12.44
N HIS A 118 0.59 -1.67 -12.47
CA HIS A 118 0.63 -3.07 -12.91
C HIS A 118 0.73 -4.05 -11.74
N ASP A 119 0.42 -3.63 -10.52
CA ASP A 119 0.37 -4.53 -9.37
C ASP A 119 -0.81 -5.50 -9.50
N VAL A 120 -0.51 -6.81 -9.51
CA VAL A 120 -1.50 -7.89 -9.57
C VAL A 120 -1.87 -8.43 -8.19
N LEU A 121 -1.11 -8.09 -7.16
CA LEU A 121 -1.32 -8.49 -5.78
C LEU A 121 -2.09 -7.37 -5.06
N CYS A 122 -1.46 -6.21 -4.89
CA CYS A 122 -2.08 -5.04 -4.28
C CYS A 122 -2.58 -4.07 -5.36
N MET A 123 -3.57 -4.53 -6.13
CA MET A 123 -4.13 -3.77 -7.25
C MET A 123 -4.57 -2.36 -6.81
N PRO A 124 -4.50 -1.34 -7.69
CA PRO A 124 -4.89 0.03 -7.35
C PRO A 124 -6.27 0.18 -6.66
N PRO A 125 -7.33 -0.56 -7.03
CA PRO A 125 -8.61 -0.49 -6.31
C PRO A 125 -8.53 -0.97 -4.85
N VAL A 126 -7.69 -1.97 -4.55
CA VAL A 126 -7.49 -2.48 -3.18
C VAL A 126 -6.80 -1.43 -2.33
N LEU A 127 -5.76 -0.78 -2.87
CA LEU A 127 -5.02 0.26 -2.15
C LEU A 127 -5.80 1.57 -2.07
N LEU A 128 -6.66 1.87 -3.04
CA LEU A 128 -7.61 2.97 -2.96
C LEU A 128 -8.63 2.74 -1.83
N ASP A 129 -9.16 1.52 -1.68
CA ASP A 129 -10.03 1.16 -0.57
C ASP A 129 -9.33 1.34 0.77
N ALA A 130 -8.08 0.85 0.90
CA ALA A 130 -7.26 1.06 2.08
C ALA A 130 -7.06 2.54 2.39
N ALA A 131 -6.73 3.36 1.37
CA ALA A 131 -6.58 4.80 1.53
C ALA A 131 -7.88 5.46 2.01
N ARG A 132 -9.04 5.07 1.47
CA ARG A 132 -10.35 5.59 1.91
C ARG A 132 -10.62 5.27 3.38
N ARG A 133 -10.27 4.07 3.84
CA ARG A 133 -10.41 3.67 5.24
C ARG A 133 -9.50 4.50 6.15
N TYR A 134 -8.25 4.73 5.75
CA TYR A 134 -7.36 5.61 6.50
C TYR A 134 -7.84 7.05 6.52
N HIS A 135 -8.37 7.56 5.40
CA HIS A 135 -8.97 8.89 5.34
C HIS A 135 -10.18 9.00 6.29
N ALA A 136 -11.09 8.02 6.27
CA ALA A 136 -12.22 8.00 7.20
C ALA A 136 -11.76 7.91 8.67
N ALA A 137 -10.70 7.13 8.95
CA ALA A 137 -10.11 7.04 10.28
C ALA A 137 -9.48 8.37 10.73
N PHE A 138 -8.82 9.11 9.84
CA PHE A 138 -8.30 10.44 10.12
C PHE A 138 -9.41 11.40 10.56
N HIS A 139 -10.49 11.52 9.79
CA HIS A 139 -11.65 12.33 10.16
C HIS A 139 -12.29 11.89 11.48
N TYR A 140 -12.32 10.58 11.74
CA TYR A 140 -12.78 10.07 13.04
C TYR A 140 -11.86 10.51 14.18
N CYS A 141 -10.55 10.33 14.07
CA CYS A 141 -9.59 10.69 15.12
C CYS A 141 -9.60 12.19 15.42
N VAL A 142 -9.73 13.06 14.41
CA VAL A 142 -9.85 14.50 14.61
C VAL A 142 -11.13 14.87 15.37
N ARG A 143 -12.29 14.34 14.95
CA ARG A 143 -13.57 14.60 15.65
C ARG A 143 -13.56 14.12 17.10
N MET A 144 -12.84 13.03 17.37
CA MET A 144 -12.68 12.50 18.72
C MET A 144 -11.59 13.21 19.54
N GLY A 145 -10.93 14.24 18.99
CA GLY A 145 -9.86 14.97 19.66
C GLY A 145 -8.63 14.11 19.98
N LYS A 146 -8.39 13.07 19.17
CA LYS A 146 -7.28 12.12 19.40
C LYS A 146 -5.99 12.50 18.70
N LEU A 147 -6.00 13.52 17.83
CA LEU A 147 -4.81 13.97 17.11
C LEU A 147 -4.32 15.29 17.68
N ASP A 148 -3.08 15.31 18.14
CA ASP A 148 -2.45 16.52 18.62
C ASP A 148 -2.24 17.52 17.47
N GLY A 149 -2.59 18.79 17.73
CA GLY A 149 -2.34 19.90 16.82
C GLY A 149 -3.39 20.11 15.73
N VAL A 150 -4.40 19.25 15.61
CA VAL A 150 -5.48 19.39 14.62
C VAL A 150 -6.84 19.25 15.30
N SER A 151 -7.80 20.07 14.86
CA SER A 151 -9.17 20.10 15.33
C SER A 151 -10.16 19.98 14.16
N GLU A 152 -11.44 19.78 14.48
CA GLU A 152 -12.49 19.67 13.47
C GLU A 152 -12.63 20.94 12.61
N SER A 153 -12.30 22.12 13.17
CA SER A 153 -12.30 23.38 12.42
C SER A 153 -11.18 23.51 11.39
N ASP A 154 -10.15 22.66 11.46
CA ASP A 154 -9.01 22.69 10.54
C ASP A 154 -9.24 21.86 9.27
N ILE A 155 -10.27 21.00 9.27
CA ILE A 155 -10.59 20.08 8.18
C ILE A 155 -11.41 20.78 7.08
N ARG A 156 -11.09 20.47 5.82
CA ARG A 156 -11.91 20.88 4.68
C ARG A 156 -13.18 20.04 4.61
N VAL A 157 -14.33 20.71 4.53
CA VAL A 157 -15.65 20.06 4.40
C VAL A 157 -15.86 19.46 3.01
N MET A 158 -15.08 19.87 2.00
CA MET A 158 -15.24 19.38 0.63
C MET A 158 -14.61 17.99 0.44
N GLN A 159 -15.44 17.03 0.04
CA GLN A 159 -15.14 15.59 -0.09
C GLN A 159 -14.06 15.22 -1.12
N GLU A 160 -13.61 16.15 -1.97
CA GLU A 160 -12.74 15.84 -3.10
C GLU A 160 -11.24 16.01 -2.79
N GLU A 161 -10.87 16.75 -1.74
CA GLU A 161 -9.48 16.90 -1.32
C GLU A 161 -9.23 16.05 -0.08
N TRP A 162 -8.28 15.11 -0.20
CA TRP A 162 -8.01 14.17 0.86
C TRP A 162 -7.09 14.84 1.91
N ASP A 163 -7.68 15.26 3.03
CA ASP A 163 -6.93 15.81 4.16
C ASP A 163 -6.19 14.71 4.90
N GLY A 164 -4.93 15.00 5.27
CA GLY A 164 -4.07 14.13 6.08
C GLY A 164 -3.59 12.84 5.41
N VAL A 165 -4.40 12.24 4.53
CA VAL A 165 -4.13 10.99 3.82
C VAL A 165 -4.16 11.24 2.33
N ILE A 166 -3.20 10.72 1.58
CA ILE A 166 -3.17 10.87 0.12
C ILE A 166 -2.96 9.52 -0.56
N PHE A 167 -3.62 9.35 -1.70
CA PHE A 167 -3.48 8.19 -2.56
C PHE A 167 -2.82 8.58 -3.89
N ARG A 168 -1.87 7.77 -4.33
CA ARG A 168 -1.16 7.94 -5.61
C ARG A 168 -0.97 6.60 -6.30
N VAL A 169 -1.05 6.62 -7.64
CA VAL A 169 -0.77 5.47 -8.49
C VAL A 169 0.45 5.79 -9.33
N VAL A 170 1.52 5.02 -9.14
CA VAL A 170 2.75 5.14 -9.93
C VAL A 170 2.55 4.42 -11.26
N LYS A 171 2.78 5.13 -12.36
CA LYS A 171 2.55 4.64 -13.72
C LYS A 171 3.69 3.76 -14.24
N GLY A 172 3.33 2.70 -14.96
CA GLY A 172 4.27 1.81 -15.64
C GLY A 172 5.07 0.84 -14.76
N VAL A 173 4.77 0.77 -13.46
CA VAL A 173 5.50 -0.05 -12.49
C VAL A 173 4.62 -1.15 -11.89
N ALA A 174 5.25 -2.24 -11.46
CA ALA A 174 4.63 -3.40 -10.83
C ALA A 174 4.85 -3.41 -9.31
N HIS A 175 4.45 -4.49 -8.64
CA HIS A 175 4.39 -4.61 -7.17
C HIS A 175 5.66 -4.15 -6.44
N HIS A 176 6.85 -4.53 -6.91
CA HIS A 176 8.12 -4.13 -6.28
C HIS A 176 8.56 -2.72 -6.68
N LEU A 177 7.73 -1.71 -6.44
CA LEU A 177 7.98 -0.28 -6.69
C LEU A 177 9.41 0.19 -6.30
N GLN A 178 9.98 -0.37 -5.24
CA GLN A 178 11.29 0.01 -4.69
C GLN A 178 12.47 -0.74 -5.32
N ASN A 179 12.24 -1.93 -5.88
CA ASN A 179 13.29 -2.80 -6.44
C ASN A 179 13.15 -2.96 -7.96
N TYR A 180 12.20 -2.26 -8.55
CA TYR A 180 11.94 -2.27 -9.99
C TYR A 180 13.02 -1.46 -10.74
N VAL A 181 13.24 -1.78 -12.02
CA VAL A 181 14.22 -1.03 -12.85
C VAL A 181 13.91 0.47 -12.86
N GLU A 182 12.63 0.82 -12.81
CA GLU A 182 12.13 2.20 -12.76
C GLU A 182 11.71 2.63 -11.34
N TRP A 183 12.44 2.19 -10.32
CA TRP A 183 12.17 2.52 -8.92
C TRP A 183 12.13 4.04 -8.65
N ASP A 184 12.84 4.82 -9.48
CA ASP A 184 12.91 6.27 -9.39
C ASP A 184 11.52 6.93 -9.56
N LYS A 185 10.60 6.29 -10.32
CA LYS A 185 9.21 6.75 -10.44
C LYS A 185 8.48 6.70 -9.12
N GLY A 186 8.69 5.62 -8.35
CA GLY A 186 8.12 5.48 -7.01
C GLY A 186 8.75 6.47 -6.03
N ALA A 187 10.07 6.67 -6.11
CA ALA A 187 10.79 7.62 -5.25
C ALA A 187 10.33 9.07 -5.45
N LYS A 188 10.05 9.46 -6.70
CA LYS A 188 9.52 10.80 -7.04
C LYS A 188 8.20 11.11 -6.34
N GLU A 189 7.31 10.13 -6.17
CA GLU A 189 6.03 10.30 -5.47
C GLU A 189 6.17 10.41 -3.94
N ILE A 190 7.31 10.03 -3.37
CA ILE A 190 7.59 10.20 -1.93
C ILE A 190 8.10 11.62 -1.64
N LEU A 191 8.83 12.19 -2.60
CA LEU A 191 9.50 13.49 -2.48
C LEU A 191 8.65 14.67 -2.99
N SER A 192 7.45 14.41 -3.50
CA SER A 192 6.51 15.41 -4.01
C SER A 192 5.61 15.98 -2.91
#